data_AF-A0A1D1VB13-F1
#
_entry.id   AF-A0A1D1VB13-F1
#
_cell.length_a   1.000
_cell.length_b   1.000
_cell.length_c   1.000
_cell.angle_alpha   90.00
_cell.angle_beta   90.00
_cell.angle_gamma   90.00
#
_symmetry.space_group_name_H-M   'P 1'
#
loop_
_entity.id
_entity.type
_entity.pdbx_description
1 polymer ?
#
loop_
_entity_poly.entity_id
_entity_poly.type
_entity_poly.pdbx_seq_one_letter_code
_entity_poly.pdbx_strand_id
1 'polypeptide(L)'
;MIDQVWSSSVARYIGIFGLYIVYLLIGSSIFDAIENPSVHNRIQLLEQGRNRFLRENPCLDRDSVDSYVDEVLEIMGHSNVTRPSYITWLFFASTLVTTIGYGQVPPLSYGSKAFAICFCTLGVPFTLILLKTITEKLMDMTSQFLEYLNRRLGHLYRPVHIRLLHAVLITTTCVLLVFLLPAAVFSAVEPEWTFLDSLYYSYMTVTTIGVVDVLPSSRIQNVEAEAVYKIFVLRKCVRCF
;
A
#
# COMPACT_ATOMS: atom_id res chain seq x y z
N MET A 1 1.39 -37.21 -14.02
CA MET A 1 2.75 -36.65 -13.85
C MET A 1 2.76 -35.13 -13.92
N ILE A 2 2.10 -34.51 -14.91
CA ILE A 2 1.94 -33.03 -14.99
C ILE A 2 1.18 -32.48 -13.78
N ASP A 3 0.09 -33.12 -13.35
CA ASP A 3 -0.71 -32.66 -12.19
C ASP A 3 0.03 -32.75 -10.85
N GLN A 4 0.96 -33.71 -10.73
CA GLN A 4 1.75 -33.93 -9.51
C GLN A 4 2.89 -32.91 -9.39
N VAL A 5 3.50 -32.52 -10.53
CA VAL A 5 4.48 -31.43 -10.62
C VAL A 5 3.81 -30.06 -10.46
N TRP A 6 2.59 -29.90 -10.99
CA TRP A 6 1.80 -28.67 -10.86
C TRP A 6 1.33 -28.44 -9.42
N SER A 7 0.86 -29.49 -8.73
CA SER A 7 0.52 -29.45 -7.31
C SER A 7 1.70 -29.06 -6.43
N SER A 8 2.88 -29.65 -6.68
CA SER A 8 4.14 -29.31 -5.98
C SER A 8 4.57 -27.85 -6.21
N SER A 9 4.42 -27.34 -7.44
CA SER A 9 4.85 -25.98 -7.79
C SER A 9 3.89 -24.92 -7.24
N VAL A 10 2.58 -25.17 -7.28
CA VAL A 10 1.56 -24.29 -6.70
C VAL A 10 1.69 -24.24 -5.18
N ALA A 11 1.91 -25.38 -4.53
CA ALA A 11 2.15 -25.43 -3.08
C ALA A 11 3.40 -24.62 -2.68
N ARG A 12 4.47 -24.65 -3.49
CA ARG A 12 5.67 -23.82 -3.28
C ARG A 12 5.33 -22.32 -3.38
N TYR A 13 4.56 -21.90 -4.38
CA TYR A 13 4.17 -20.49 -4.53
C TYR A 13 3.30 -20.00 -3.38
N ILE A 14 2.32 -20.79 -2.97
CA ILE A 14 1.47 -20.50 -1.81
C ILE A 14 2.32 -20.44 -0.53
N GLY A 15 3.30 -21.34 -0.38
CA GLY A 15 4.22 -21.35 0.76
C GLY A 15 5.09 -20.10 0.85
N ILE A 16 5.70 -19.67 -0.26
CA ILE A 16 6.50 -18.44 -0.33
C ILE A 16 5.64 -17.21 -0.01
N PHE A 17 4.44 -17.13 -0.60
CA PHE A 17 3.52 -16.03 -0.33
C PHE A 17 3.05 -16.00 1.13
N GLY A 18 2.69 -17.15 1.69
CA GLY A 18 2.31 -17.28 3.10
C GLY A 18 3.43 -16.86 4.05
N LEU A 19 4.67 -17.30 3.77
CA LEU A 19 5.85 -16.90 4.54
C LEU A 19 6.09 -15.38 4.47
N TYR A 20 5.88 -14.77 3.29
CA TYR A 20 6.02 -13.33 3.10
C TYR A 20 4.97 -12.54 3.91
N ILE A 21 3.71 -12.99 3.92
CA ILE A 21 2.66 -12.38 4.75
C ILE A 21 3.00 -12.49 6.24
N VAL A 22 3.45 -13.66 6.71
CA VAL A 22 3.87 -13.84 8.11
C VAL A 22 5.04 -12.92 8.46
N TYR A 23 6.02 -12.78 7.56
CA TYR A 23 7.15 -11.86 7.73
C TYR A 23 6.70 -10.41 7.91
N LEU A 24 5.75 -9.93 7.10
CA LEU A 24 5.18 -8.60 7.24
C LEU A 24 4.41 -8.42 8.55
N LEU A 25 3.57 -9.39 8.93
CA LEU A 25 2.78 -9.33 10.16
C LEU A 25 3.67 -9.24 11.40
N ILE A 26 4.74 -10.05 11.45
CA ILE A 26 5.72 -10.02 12.54
C ILE A 26 6.45 -8.68 12.56
N GLY A 27 6.94 -8.20 11.41
CA GLY A 27 7.63 -6.91 11.32
C GLY A 27 6.77 -5.75 11.83
N SER A 28 5.49 -5.75 11.46
CA SER A 28 4.50 -4.75 11.87
C SER A 28 4.26 -4.75 13.38
N SER A 29 4.15 -5.94 13.99
CA SER A 29 4.01 -6.07 15.43
C SER A 29 5.24 -5.56 16.19
N ILE A 30 6.44 -5.77 15.64
CA ILE A 30 7.70 -5.28 16.24
C ILE A 30 7.78 -3.76 16.13
N PHE A 31 7.45 -3.19 14.96
CA PHE A 31 7.40 -1.73 14.79
C PHE A 31 6.44 -1.08 15.77
N ASP A 32 5.21 -1.60 15.86
CA ASP A 32 4.20 -1.10 16.79
C ASP A 32 4.68 -1.19 18.25
N ALA A 33 5.23 -2.33 18.67
CA ALA A 33 5.71 -2.53 20.04
C ALA A 33 6.85 -1.59 20.45
N ILE A 34 7.80 -1.32 19.53
CA ILE A 34 8.95 -0.44 19.81
C ILE A 34 8.54 1.04 19.79
N GLU A 35 7.62 1.44 18.91
CA GLU A 35 7.25 2.85 18.71
C GLU A 35 6.15 3.36 19.64
N ASN A 36 5.21 2.50 20.04
CA ASN A 36 4.09 2.88 20.92
C ASN A 36 4.51 3.74 22.16
N PRO A 37 5.57 3.40 22.92
CA PRO A 37 6.00 4.26 24.04
C PRO A 37 6.56 5.63 23.58
N SER A 38 7.28 5.68 22.46
CA SER A 38 7.86 6.93 21.93
C SER A 38 6.77 7.86 21.39
N VAL A 39 5.79 7.29 20.70
CA VAL A 39 4.59 8.00 20.21
C VAL A 39 3.78 8.54 21.38
N HIS A 40 3.58 7.73 22.44
CA HIS A 40 2.85 8.17 23.63
C HIS A 40 3.47 9.40 24.28
N ASN A 41 4.80 9.40 24.46
CA ASN A 41 5.52 10.52 25.06
C ASN A 41 5.41 11.81 24.22
N ARG A 42 5.46 11.71 22.88
CA ARG A 42 5.30 12.88 22.00
C ARG A 42 3.89 13.45 22.02
N ILE A 43 2.88 12.60 22.02
CA ILE A 43 1.48 13.05 22.14
C ILE A 43 1.32 13.80 23.47
N GLN A 44 1.85 13.27 24.58
CA GLN A 44 1.81 13.97 25.86
C GLN A 44 2.56 15.30 25.85
N LEU A 45 3.74 15.38 25.23
CA LEU A 45 4.51 16.62 25.09
C LEU A 45 3.74 17.69 24.30
N LEU A 46 3.06 17.27 23.22
CA LEU A 46 2.21 18.15 22.42
C LEU A 46 0.99 18.63 23.22
N GLU A 47 0.33 17.74 23.95
CA GLU A 47 -0.79 18.11 24.82
C GLU A 47 -0.36 19.08 25.93
N GLN A 48 0.82 18.88 26.50
CA GLN A 48 1.40 19.78 27.50
C GLN A 48 1.74 21.15 26.92
N GLY A 49 2.37 21.19 25.74
CA GLY A 49 2.69 22.43 25.03
C GLY A 49 1.43 23.22 24.66
N ARG A 50 0.40 22.53 24.14
CA ARG A 50 -0.91 23.11 23.85
C ARG A 50 -1.57 23.69 25.11
N ASN A 51 -1.64 22.91 26.20
CA ASN A 51 -2.24 23.38 27.45
C ASN A 51 -1.48 24.56 28.06
N ARG A 52 -0.15 24.63 27.86
CA ARG A 52 0.64 25.80 28.25
C ARG A 52 0.29 27.03 27.42
N PHE A 53 0.23 26.88 26.10
CA PHE A 53 -0.11 27.97 25.17
C PHE A 53 -1.48 28.56 25.44
N LEU A 54 -2.50 27.72 25.69
CA LEU A 54 -3.85 28.15 26.05
C LEU A 54 -3.92 28.86 27.41
N ARG A 55 -3.08 28.47 28.37
CA ARG A 55 -2.99 29.16 29.68
C ARG A 55 -2.35 30.54 29.55
N GLU A 56 -1.36 30.69 28.68
CA GLU A 56 -0.69 31.98 28.43
C GLU A 56 -1.56 32.92 27.59
N ASN A 57 -2.49 32.38 26.78
CA ASN A 57 -3.36 33.13 25.89
C ASN A 57 -4.84 32.79 26.15
N PRO A 58 -5.43 33.25 27.27
CA PRO A 58 -6.80 32.92 27.66
C PRO A 58 -7.88 33.50 26.73
N CYS A 59 -7.51 34.40 25.82
CA CYS A 59 -8.40 34.92 24.77
C CYS A 59 -8.57 33.95 23.59
N LEU A 60 -7.77 32.88 23.52
CA LEU A 60 -7.86 31.88 22.46
C LEU A 60 -8.69 30.69 22.93
N ASP A 61 -9.64 30.30 22.09
CA ASP A 61 -10.44 29.11 22.29
C ASP A 61 -9.68 27.85 21.85
N ARG A 62 -9.95 26.73 22.53
CA ARG A 62 -9.24 25.46 22.28
C ARG A 62 -9.50 24.94 20.88
N ASP A 63 -10.74 25.01 20.41
CA ASP A 63 -11.12 24.46 19.11
C ASP A 63 -10.48 25.28 17.97
N SER A 64 -10.30 26.58 18.18
CA SER A 64 -9.60 27.47 17.25
C SER A 64 -8.11 27.13 17.13
N VAL A 65 -7.47 26.79 18.26
CA VAL A 65 -6.06 26.37 18.28
C VAL A 65 -5.88 24.98 17.67
N ASP A 66 -6.75 24.03 18.00
CA ASP A 66 -6.69 22.67 17.43
C ASP A 66 -6.91 22.69 15.91
N SER A 67 -7.86 23.49 15.42
CA SER A 67 -8.07 23.67 13.97
C SER A 67 -6.84 24.26 13.26
N TYR A 68 -6.16 25.23 13.87
CA TYR A 68 -4.95 25.82 13.30
C TYR A 68 -3.76 24.87 13.32
N VAL A 69 -3.60 24.10 14.40
CA VAL A 69 -2.54 23.09 14.51
C VAL A 69 -2.77 21.98 13.48
N ASP A 70 -4.00 21.52 13.30
CA ASP A 70 -4.33 20.50 12.30
C ASP A 70 -4.06 21.00 10.87
N GLU A 71 -4.40 22.25 10.56
CA GLU A 71 -4.09 22.88 9.26
C GLU A 71 -2.58 22.98 9.02
N VAL A 72 -1.81 23.42 10.03
CA VAL A 72 -0.35 23.52 9.93
C VAL A 72 0.30 22.14 9.79
N LEU A 73 -0.19 21.13 10.51
CA LEU A 73 0.30 19.75 10.42
C LEU A 73 0.01 19.15 9.05
N GLU A 74 -1.17 19.41 8.49
CA GLU A 74 -1.54 19.00 7.14
C GLU A 74 -0.59 19.63 6.09
N ILE A 75 -0.30 20.93 6.21
CA ILE A 75 0.64 21.64 5.31
C ILE A 75 2.06 21.08 5.44
N MET A 76 2.49 20.69 6.64
CA MET A 76 3.80 20.08 6.86
C MET A 76 3.86 18.59 6.44
N GLY A 77 2.77 18.02 5.92
CA GLY A 77 2.71 16.61 5.53
C GLY A 77 2.84 15.66 6.72
N HIS A 78 2.52 16.13 7.93
CA HIS A 78 2.45 15.29 9.11
C HIS A 78 0.99 14.99 9.39
N SER A 79 0.63 13.71 9.26
CA SER A 79 -0.70 13.24 9.64
C SER A 79 -1.01 13.65 11.07
N ASN A 80 -2.27 13.97 11.32
CA ASN A 80 -2.82 14.33 12.62
C ASN A 80 -2.18 13.48 13.73
N VAL A 81 -1.77 14.08 14.86
CA VAL A 81 -0.92 13.45 15.90
C VAL A 81 -1.72 12.43 16.69
N THR A 82 -2.10 11.39 15.98
CA THR A 82 -2.89 10.27 16.42
C THR A 82 -1.96 9.08 16.54
N ARG A 83 -2.31 8.14 17.42
CA ARG A 83 -1.52 6.92 17.57
C ARG A 83 -1.70 6.09 16.29
N PRO A 84 -0.61 5.71 15.60
CA PRO A 84 -0.72 4.85 14.44
C PRO A 84 -1.36 3.52 14.84
N SER A 85 -2.32 3.05 14.05
CA SER A 85 -2.91 1.73 14.24
C SER A 85 -1.95 0.62 13.79
N TYR A 86 -2.17 -0.62 14.22
CA TYR A 86 -1.44 -1.78 13.70
C TYR A 86 -1.48 -1.87 12.17
N ILE A 87 -2.63 -1.54 11.57
CA ILE A 87 -2.81 -1.55 10.10
C ILE A 87 -1.91 -0.51 9.43
N THR A 88 -1.73 0.65 10.07
CA THR A 88 -0.80 1.69 9.61
C THR A 88 0.64 1.20 9.63
N TRP A 89 1.05 0.48 10.69
CA TRP A 89 2.38 -0.15 10.76
C TRP A 89 2.57 -1.28 9.74
N LEU A 90 1.51 -2.02 9.42
CA LEU A 90 1.52 -3.03 8.36
C LEU A 90 1.68 -2.40 6.97
N PHE A 91 0.98 -1.31 6.71
CA PHE A 91 1.17 -0.54 5.48
C PHE A 91 2.60 0.02 5.41
N PHE A 92 3.11 0.59 6.51
CA PHE A 92 4.49 1.06 6.61
C PHE A 92 5.49 -0.07 6.30
N ALA A 93 5.39 -1.21 6.99
CA ALA A 93 6.29 -2.35 6.78
C ALA A 93 6.25 -2.87 5.34
N SER A 94 5.05 -2.95 4.74
CA SER A 94 4.88 -3.35 3.33
C SER A 94 5.56 -2.36 2.37
N THR A 95 5.29 -1.05 2.52
CA THR A 95 5.88 -0.01 1.66
C THR A 95 7.39 0.09 1.81
N LEU A 96 7.91 -0.28 2.98
CA LEU A 96 9.34 -0.29 3.28
C LEU A 96 10.08 -1.43 2.52
N VAL A 97 9.55 -2.65 2.55
CA VAL A 97 10.19 -3.80 1.86
C VAL A 97 9.93 -3.83 0.36
N THR A 98 8.82 -3.23 -0.09
CA THR A 98 8.50 -3.00 -1.51
C THR A 98 9.21 -1.78 -2.09
N THR A 99 10.04 -1.10 -1.28
CA THR A 99 10.83 0.09 -1.66
C THR A 99 10.00 1.26 -2.20
N ILE A 100 8.71 1.30 -1.90
CA ILE A 100 7.83 2.44 -2.22
C ILE A 100 8.15 3.60 -1.26
N GLY A 101 8.17 3.31 0.05
CA GLY A 101 8.67 4.25 1.06
C GLY A 101 7.92 5.57 1.21
N TYR A 102 6.58 5.54 1.34
CA TYR A 102 5.77 6.77 1.54
C TYR A 102 6.14 7.61 2.78
N GLY A 103 6.89 7.07 3.75
CA GLY A 103 7.45 7.86 4.84
C GLY A 103 6.45 8.50 5.81
N GLN A 104 5.17 8.14 5.78
CA GLN A 104 4.11 8.78 6.58
C GLN A 104 4.26 8.59 8.08
N VAL A 105 4.80 7.44 8.51
CA VAL A 105 5.09 7.15 9.93
C VAL A 105 6.59 6.91 10.06
N PRO A 106 7.40 7.97 10.18
CA PRO A 106 8.83 7.80 10.33
C PRO A 106 9.14 7.15 11.68
N PRO A 107 10.03 6.14 11.75
CA PRO A 107 10.47 5.57 13.01
C PRO A 107 11.16 6.66 13.84
N LEU A 108 10.69 6.86 15.07
CA LEU A 108 11.15 7.90 15.98
C LEU A 108 12.33 7.41 16.83
N SER A 109 12.22 6.18 17.33
CA SER A 109 13.19 5.53 18.21
C SER A 109 14.45 5.10 17.46
N TYR A 110 15.60 5.10 18.15
CA TYR A 110 16.81 4.49 17.61
C TYR A 110 16.63 2.98 17.38
N GLY A 111 15.83 2.32 18.24
CA GLY A 111 15.57 0.88 18.14
C GLY A 111 14.80 0.49 16.88
N SER A 112 13.75 1.24 16.56
CA SER A 112 12.93 1.01 15.35
C SER A 112 13.69 1.35 14.08
N LYS A 113 14.56 2.37 14.10
CA LYS A 113 15.48 2.67 12.98
C LYS A 113 16.48 1.54 12.74
N ALA A 114 17.10 1.02 13.79
CA ALA A 114 18.01 -0.12 13.68
C ALA A 114 17.29 -1.37 13.19
N PHE A 115 16.08 -1.63 13.72
CA PHE A 115 15.24 -2.73 13.25
C PHE A 115 14.85 -2.57 11.78
N ALA A 116 14.47 -1.36 11.33
CA ALA A 116 14.15 -1.10 9.93
C ALA A 116 15.30 -1.44 9.00
N ILE A 117 16.55 -1.12 9.36
CA ILE A 117 17.74 -1.47 8.56
C ILE A 117 17.85 -3.00 8.41
N CYS A 118 17.77 -3.74 9.50
CA CYS A 118 17.82 -5.21 9.49
C CYS A 118 16.64 -5.82 8.73
N PHE A 119 15.44 -5.26 8.92
CA PHE A 119 14.22 -5.69 8.26
C PHE A 119 14.32 -5.48 6.75
N CYS A 120 14.69 -4.29 6.26
CA CYS A 120 14.89 -4.04 4.83
C CYS A 120 15.94 -4.97 4.20
N THR A 121 17.04 -5.22 4.91
CA THR A 121 18.15 -6.05 4.39
C THR A 121 17.68 -7.47 4.03
N LEU A 122 16.72 -8.02 4.77
CA LEU A 122 16.14 -9.34 4.49
C LEU A 122 14.87 -9.25 3.64
N GLY A 123 14.04 -8.24 3.88
CA GLY A 123 12.74 -8.07 3.25
C GLY A 123 12.81 -7.67 1.78
N VAL A 124 13.77 -6.82 1.38
CA VAL A 124 13.92 -6.42 -0.03
C VAL A 124 14.32 -7.61 -0.91
N PRO A 125 15.35 -8.42 -0.59
CA PRO A 125 15.65 -9.64 -1.34
C PRO A 125 14.47 -10.62 -1.37
N PHE A 126 13.73 -10.76 -0.26
CA PHE A 126 12.56 -11.64 -0.23
C PHE A 126 11.45 -11.13 -1.18
N THR A 127 11.21 -9.82 -1.21
CA THR A 127 10.27 -9.19 -2.15
C THR A 127 10.67 -9.42 -3.60
N LEU A 128 11.97 -9.37 -3.92
CA LEU A 128 12.48 -9.66 -5.27
C LEU A 128 12.25 -11.14 -5.66
N ILE A 129 12.43 -12.08 -4.73
CA ILE A 129 12.14 -13.51 -4.97
C ILE A 129 10.63 -13.71 -5.25
N LEU A 130 9.77 -13.02 -4.50
CA LEU A 130 8.32 -13.05 -4.71
C LEU A 130 7.94 -12.45 -6.06
N LEU A 131 8.50 -11.28 -6.41
CA LEU A 131 8.25 -10.62 -7.69
C LEU A 131 8.70 -11.49 -8.86
N LYS A 132 9.88 -12.13 -8.75
CA LYS A 132 10.38 -13.08 -9.76
C LYS A 132 9.41 -14.22 -9.96
N THR A 133 8.97 -14.83 -8.86
CA THR A 133 8.02 -15.95 -8.85
C THR A 133 6.69 -15.58 -9.54
N ILE A 134 6.14 -14.41 -9.22
CA ILE A 134 4.92 -13.90 -9.85
C ILE A 134 5.15 -13.67 -11.34
N THR A 135 6.29 -13.08 -11.71
CA THR A 135 6.66 -12.79 -13.10
C THR A 135 6.81 -14.06 -13.94
N GLU A 136 7.46 -15.10 -13.41
CA GLU A 136 7.57 -16.41 -14.07
C GLU A 136 6.18 -17.00 -14.36
N LYS A 137 5.30 -16.96 -13.35
CA LYS A 137 3.94 -17.46 -13.52
C LYS A 137 3.15 -16.65 -14.55
N LEU A 138 3.28 -15.32 -14.55
CA LEU A 138 2.64 -14.45 -15.54
C LEU A 138 3.19 -14.68 -16.95
N MET A 139 4.50 -14.93 -17.08
CA MET A 139 5.15 -15.23 -18.36
C MET A 139 4.64 -16.55 -18.95
N ASP A 140 4.48 -17.59 -18.13
CA ASP A 140 3.90 -18.87 -18.55
C ASP A 140 2.47 -18.68 -19.09
N MET A 141 1.64 -17.94 -18.36
CA MET A 141 0.26 -17.63 -18.77
C MET A 141 0.24 -16.86 -20.10
N THR A 142 1.13 -15.87 -20.23
CA THR A 142 1.26 -15.04 -21.43
C THR A 142 1.72 -15.84 -22.64
N SER A 143 2.60 -16.82 -22.44
CA SER A 143 3.12 -17.70 -23.49
C SER A 143 2.06 -18.69 -23.96
N GLN A 144 1.29 -19.28 -23.03
CA GLN A 144 0.13 -20.13 -23.37
C GLN A 144 -0.92 -19.35 -24.16
N PHE A 145 -1.16 -18.08 -23.80
CA PHE A 145 -2.06 -17.21 -24.53
C PHE A 145 -1.54 -16.90 -25.95
N LEU A 146 -0.23 -16.68 -26.12
CA LEU A 146 0.36 -16.51 -27.45
C LEU A 146 0.20 -17.77 -28.31
N GLU A 147 0.44 -18.95 -27.74
CA GLU A 147 0.20 -20.22 -28.43
C GLU A 147 -1.26 -20.37 -28.85
N TYR A 148 -2.20 -20.01 -27.96
CA TYR A 148 -3.63 -20.02 -28.26
C TYR A 148 -3.97 -19.12 -29.46
N LEU A 149 -3.47 -17.87 -29.46
CA LEU A 149 -3.65 -16.95 -30.59
C LEU A 149 -3.03 -17.50 -31.87
N ASN A 150 -1.81 -18.07 -31.79
CA ASN A 150 -1.12 -18.63 -32.94
C ASN A 150 -1.87 -19.85 -33.53
N ARG A 151 -2.45 -20.71 -32.69
CA ARG A 151 -3.27 -21.84 -33.15
C ARG A 151 -4.58 -21.40 -33.82
N ARG A 152 -5.20 -20.31 -33.35
CA ARG A 152 -6.48 -19.81 -33.88
C ARG A 152 -6.32 -18.91 -35.11
N LEU A 153 -5.30 -18.05 -35.12
CA LEU A 153 -5.12 -16.99 -36.12
C LEU A 153 -3.93 -17.23 -37.05
N GLY A 154 -3.10 -18.24 -36.77
CA GLY A 154 -1.88 -18.55 -37.53
C GLY A 154 -2.11 -18.89 -39.01
N HIS A 155 -3.30 -19.38 -39.38
CA HIS A 155 -3.67 -19.63 -40.77
C HIS A 155 -4.06 -18.35 -41.53
N LEU A 156 -4.54 -17.31 -40.82
CA LEU A 156 -5.09 -16.11 -41.43
C LEU A 156 -4.07 -14.94 -41.44
N TYR A 157 -3.16 -14.90 -40.47
CA TYR A 157 -2.20 -13.80 -40.29
C TYR A 157 -0.75 -14.30 -40.25
N ARG A 158 0.17 -13.44 -40.72
CA ARG A 158 1.62 -13.68 -40.62
C ARG A 158 2.06 -13.64 -39.14
N PRO A 159 3.03 -14.47 -38.70
CA PRO A 159 3.45 -14.56 -37.29
C PRO A 159 3.84 -13.24 -36.63
N VAL A 160 4.37 -12.28 -37.40
CA VAL A 160 4.72 -10.94 -36.87
C VAL A 160 3.49 -10.19 -36.39
N HIS A 161 2.38 -10.23 -37.14
CA HIS A 161 1.14 -9.53 -36.78
C HIS A 161 0.50 -10.16 -35.53
N ILE A 162 0.59 -11.49 -35.38
CA ILE A 162 0.08 -12.19 -34.19
C ILE A 162 0.86 -11.81 -32.94
N ARG A 163 2.20 -11.72 -33.03
CA ARG A 163 3.04 -11.25 -31.91
C ARG A 163 2.76 -9.80 -31.55
N LEU A 164 2.54 -8.93 -32.54
CA LEU A 164 2.16 -7.54 -32.30
C LEU A 164 0.79 -7.44 -31.62
N LEU A 165 -0.20 -8.17 -32.11
CA LEU A 165 -1.54 -8.24 -31.50
C LEU A 165 -1.45 -8.72 -30.05
N HIS A 166 -0.70 -9.79 -29.81
CA HIS A 166 -0.46 -10.32 -28.46
C HIS A 166 0.18 -9.27 -27.54
N ALA A 167 1.24 -8.60 -28.00
CA ALA A 167 1.88 -7.53 -27.23
C ALA A 167 0.91 -6.39 -26.89
N VAL A 168 0.13 -5.92 -27.88
CA VAL A 168 -0.88 -4.87 -27.67
C VAL A 168 -1.96 -5.31 -26.67
N LEU A 169 -2.47 -6.53 -26.80
CA LEU A 169 -3.49 -7.07 -25.89
C LEU A 169 -2.96 -7.18 -24.45
N ILE A 170 -1.74 -7.69 -24.27
CA ILE A 170 -1.10 -7.81 -22.95
C ILE A 170 -0.85 -6.43 -22.35
N THR A 171 -0.24 -5.51 -23.09
CA THR A 171 0.02 -4.15 -22.60
C THR A 171 -1.28 -3.44 -22.24
N THR A 172 -2.31 -3.52 -23.08
CA THR A 172 -3.62 -2.92 -22.80
C THR A 172 -4.22 -3.52 -21.52
N THR A 173 -4.20 -4.85 -21.38
CA THR A 173 -4.71 -5.54 -20.19
C THR A 173 -3.94 -5.13 -18.94
N CYS A 174 -2.61 -5.04 -19.00
CA CYS A 174 -1.79 -4.57 -17.89
C CYS A 174 -2.14 -3.13 -17.50
N VAL A 175 -2.30 -2.21 -18.46
CA VAL A 175 -2.67 -0.81 -18.16
C VAL A 175 -4.04 -0.74 -17.50
N LEU A 176 -5.02 -1.48 -18.03
CA LEU A 176 -6.37 -1.54 -17.46
C LEU A 176 -6.35 -2.07 -16.02
N LEU A 177 -5.67 -3.19 -15.78
CA LEU A 177 -5.70 -3.88 -14.47
C LEU A 177 -4.81 -3.23 -13.41
N VAL A 178 -3.66 -2.67 -13.80
CA VAL A 178 -2.64 -2.20 -12.85
C VAL A 178 -2.77 -0.70 -12.56
N PHE A 179 -3.27 0.10 -13.51
CA PHE A 179 -3.41 1.55 -13.31
C PHE A 179 -4.88 2.00 -13.28
N LEU A 180 -5.67 1.68 -14.29
CA LEU A 180 -7.03 2.24 -14.41
C LEU A 180 -8.03 1.62 -13.45
N LEU A 181 -7.96 0.30 -13.22
CA LEU A 181 -8.84 -0.39 -12.29
C LEU A 181 -8.60 0.08 -10.84
N PRO A 182 -7.36 0.12 -10.32
CA PRO A 182 -7.10 0.71 -9.00
C PRO A 182 -7.53 2.18 -8.93
N ALA A 183 -7.29 2.99 -9.97
CA ALA A 183 -7.74 4.38 -10.01
C ALA A 183 -9.27 4.50 -9.89
N ALA A 184 -10.02 3.65 -10.59
CA ALA A 184 -11.47 3.62 -10.50
C ALA A 184 -11.95 3.18 -9.10
N VAL A 185 -11.27 2.21 -8.49
CA VAL A 185 -11.55 1.77 -7.11
C VAL A 185 -11.29 2.91 -6.13
N PHE A 186 -10.10 3.53 -6.16
CA PHE A 186 -9.74 4.61 -5.25
C PHE A 186 -10.64 5.84 -5.41
N SER A 187 -10.99 6.22 -6.64
CA SER A 187 -11.91 7.35 -6.87
C SER A 187 -13.34 7.08 -6.39
N ALA A 188 -13.76 5.81 -6.32
CA ALA A 188 -15.06 5.43 -5.76
C ALA A 188 -15.03 5.25 -4.23
N VAL A 189 -13.85 5.01 -3.67
CA VAL A 189 -13.62 4.71 -2.25
C VAL A 189 -13.32 5.99 -1.48
N GLU A 190 -12.48 6.87 -2.03
CA GLU A 190 -12.07 8.16 -1.46
C GLU A 190 -12.93 9.30 -2.05
N PRO A 191 -13.88 9.88 -1.28
CA PRO A 191 -14.88 10.84 -1.81
C PRO A 191 -14.28 12.15 -2.34
N GLU A 192 -13.16 12.56 -1.78
CA GLU A 192 -12.47 13.82 -2.10
C GLU A 192 -11.49 13.69 -3.27
N TRP A 193 -11.32 12.48 -3.82
CA TRP A 193 -10.34 12.22 -4.86
C TRP A 193 -10.95 12.31 -6.24
N THR A 194 -10.34 13.11 -7.10
CA THR A 194 -10.65 13.01 -8.53
C THR A 194 -10.10 11.70 -9.10
N PHE A 195 -10.62 11.29 -10.25
CA PHE A 195 -10.05 10.14 -10.97
C PHE A 195 -8.57 10.36 -11.31
N LEU A 196 -8.16 11.60 -11.59
CA LEU A 196 -6.77 11.94 -11.89
C LEU A 196 -5.88 11.73 -10.66
N ASP A 197 -6.32 12.15 -9.48
CA ASP A 197 -5.59 11.94 -8.21
C ASP A 197 -5.41 10.44 -7.92
N SER A 198 -6.48 9.67 -8.16
CA SER A 198 -6.49 8.22 -7.98
C SER A 198 -5.58 7.49 -8.96
N LEU A 199 -5.54 7.96 -10.22
CA LEU A 199 -4.65 7.44 -11.26
C LEU A 199 -3.19 7.78 -10.96
N TYR A 200 -2.94 9.01 -10.55
CA TYR A 200 -1.63 9.49 -10.14
C TYR A 200 -1.09 8.70 -8.94
N TYR A 201 -1.91 8.50 -7.90
CA TYR A 201 -1.55 7.66 -6.75
C TYR A 201 -1.23 6.22 -7.18
N SER A 202 -2.06 5.62 -8.03
CA SER A 202 -1.83 4.26 -8.54
C SER A 202 -0.52 4.18 -9.33
N TYR A 203 -0.23 5.19 -10.15
CA TYR A 203 1.01 5.28 -10.90
C TYR A 203 2.24 5.37 -9.98
N MET A 204 2.23 6.30 -9.01
CA MET A 204 3.33 6.48 -8.06
C MET A 204 3.57 5.25 -7.17
N THR A 205 2.50 4.53 -6.81
CA THR A 205 2.57 3.28 -6.05
C THR A 205 3.22 2.17 -6.86
N VAL A 206 2.67 1.88 -8.05
CA VAL A 206 3.06 0.73 -8.88
C VAL A 206 4.48 0.90 -9.41
N THR A 207 4.86 2.12 -9.77
CA THR A 207 6.22 2.42 -10.25
C THR A 207 7.23 2.51 -9.11
N THR A 208 6.80 2.35 -7.86
CA THR A 208 7.64 2.43 -6.64
C THR A 208 8.34 3.78 -6.47
N ILE A 209 7.81 4.86 -7.07
CA ILE A 209 8.35 6.22 -6.90
C ILE A 209 7.97 6.75 -5.51
N GLY A 210 6.73 6.51 -5.07
CA GLY A 210 6.33 6.75 -3.68
C GLY A 210 6.21 8.22 -3.25
N VAL A 211 5.81 9.13 -4.15
CA VAL A 211 5.54 10.54 -3.78
C VAL A 211 4.31 10.65 -2.87
N VAL A 212 4.38 11.57 -1.91
CA VAL A 212 3.51 11.66 -0.72
C VAL A 212 2.59 12.88 -0.77
N ASP A 213 2.10 13.25 -1.94
CA ASP A 213 1.22 14.41 -2.15
C ASP A 213 -0.28 14.03 -2.14
N VAL A 214 -0.60 12.75 -2.39
CA VAL A 214 -1.97 12.23 -2.40
C VAL A 214 -1.99 10.84 -1.74
N LEU A 215 -2.63 10.66 -0.57
CA LEU A 215 -2.75 9.34 0.10
C LEU A 215 -4.15 8.98 0.61
N PRO A 216 -4.62 7.74 0.39
CA PRO A 216 -5.93 7.30 0.85
C PRO A 216 -5.92 7.33 2.38
N SER A 217 -6.98 7.81 3.02
CA SER A 217 -7.09 7.95 4.48
C SER A 217 -6.35 9.11 5.16
N SER A 218 -5.69 10.03 4.44
CA SER A 218 -5.05 11.21 5.07
C SER A 218 -6.04 12.27 5.57
N ARG A 219 -7.32 12.18 5.18
CA ARG A 219 -8.34 13.24 5.42
C ARG A 219 -9.57 12.79 6.21
N ILE A 220 -9.52 11.65 6.92
CA ILE A 220 -10.65 11.18 7.75
C ILE A 220 -10.49 11.73 9.18
N GLN A 221 -11.10 12.88 9.44
CA GLN A 221 -11.17 13.56 10.75
C GLN A 221 -12.09 12.86 11.78
N ASN A 222 -12.56 11.63 11.56
CA ASN A 222 -13.51 10.98 12.48
C ASN A 222 -13.14 9.52 12.79
N VAL A 223 -12.65 9.29 14.02
CA VAL A 223 -12.21 7.98 14.56
C VAL A 223 -13.35 6.94 14.58
N GLU A 224 -14.61 7.35 14.62
CA GLU A 224 -15.75 6.42 14.55
C GLU A 224 -16.08 5.95 13.13
N ALA A 225 -15.63 6.67 12.09
CA ALA A 225 -15.84 6.29 10.70
C ALA A 225 -14.80 5.27 10.19
N GLU A 226 -13.60 5.21 10.77
CA GLU A 226 -12.52 4.32 10.32
C GLU A 226 -12.85 2.83 10.52
N ALA A 227 -13.48 2.48 11.64
CA ALA A 227 -13.92 1.11 11.93
C ALA A 227 -15.12 0.70 11.05
N VAL A 228 -16.07 1.61 10.85
CA VAL A 228 -17.24 1.39 9.99
C VAL A 228 -16.83 1.27 8.52
N TYR A 229 -15.88 2.08 8.05
CA TYR A 229 -15.34 2.06 6.69
C TYR A 229 -14.57 0.77 6.39
N LYS A 230 -13.69 0.31 7.30
CA LYS A 230 -13.00 -0.99 7.17
C LYS A 230 -13.98 -2.17 7.15
N ILE A 231 -15.07 -2.10 7.92
CA ILE A 231 -16.16 -3.09 7.89
C ILE A 231 -16.99 -2.99 6.60
N PHE A 232 -17.24 -1.78 6.07
CA PHE A 232 -18.02 -1.57 4.85
C PHE A 232 -17.28 -2.03 3.58
N VAL A 233 -15.95 -1.85 3.53
CA VAL A 233 -15.07 -2.38 2.48
C VAL A 233 -15.10 -3.92 2.46
N LEU A 234 -15.13 -4.57 3.62
CA LEU A 234 -15.32 -6.03 3.70
C LEU A 234 -16.75 -6.46 3.31
N ARG A 235 -17.77 -5.66 3.63
CA ARG A 235 -19.18 -6.00 3.39
C ARG A 235 -19.63 -5.80 1.94
N LYS A 236 -19.03 -4.87 1.18
CA LYS A 236 -19.26 -4.73 -0.27
C LYS A 236 -18.57 -5.82 -1.09
N CYS A 237 -17.41 -6.33 -0.66
CA CYS A 237 -16.75 -7.47 -1.32
C CYS A 237 -17.56 -8.78 -1.24
N VAL A 238 -18.25 -9.03 -0.12
CA VAL A 238 -19.06 -10.27 0.06
C VAL A 238 -20.37 -10.23 -0.72
N ARG A 239 -20.80 -9.07 -1.24
CA ARG A 239 -22.05 -8.92 -1.98
C ARG A 239 -21.88 -8.94 -3.51
N CYS A 240 -20.64 -9.11 -3.98
CA CYS A 240 -20.29 -9.29 -5.40
C CYS A 240 -19.72 -10.68 -5.72
N PHE A 241 -19.93 -11.66 -4.83
CA PHE A 241 -19.76 -13.09 -5.13
C PHE A 241 -21.08 -13.82 -4.92
#